data_AF-A0A5H2PR82-F1
#
_entry.id   AF-A0A5H2PR82-F1
#
_cell.length_a   1.000
_cell.length_b   1.000
_cell.length_c   1.000
_cell.angle_alpha   90.00
_cell.angle_beta   90.00
_cell.angle_gamma   90.00
#
_symmetry.space_group_name_H-M   'P 1'
#
loop_
_entity.id
_entity.type
_entity.pdbx_description
1 polymer ?
#
loop_
_entity_poly.entity_id
_entity_poly.type
_entity_poly.pdbx_seq_one_letter_code
_entity_poly.pdbx_strand_id
1 'polypeptide(L)'
;MSLADVLPSVPEFDWEPAKLGPDPYAVMFATVSVNGIAFRLVATRIYVPRYFEFDSEISSDPDLAEPLGKLRIMWSDPSAWRDAAQAFLCTPDDDWEAELVLPEEHLDEAMAKHASWFEGAMSTVARADQYTDDPEERLVPYLCSQGPYAVFGFPMASQLGGTVPVPNVDCQLSDTHDRQPLLIGGWPVCLEWYEVGGLSEGGDFDEYISLVRETVPYPDAHRTDQQILTSGLLFVRPATGFDLVHAVSIEIKVESNEEALTLKSDDLPLAAKILSAIASRQIHIDRRHPRRYFCVLDVTKHPEVSGLRLVVDIELPFGGFVGSNLTDRVIPVEKDGVKFLLVELRTCALALVKLLGKKTLIDALTHGLIVRCASGLAKGLDVEPPWIEKLVDVEPSVAELFDQRVDFSGSLFDLFRNVRVVKFKRDNK
;
A
#
# COMPACT_ATOMS: atom_id res chain seq x y z
N MET A 1 9.76 4.87 -10.37
CA MET A 1 10.07 3.93 -9.30
C MET A 1 9.14 2.75 -9.48
N SER A 2 9.69 1.61 -9.85
CA SER A 2 8.97 0.34 -10.04
C SER A 2 9.10 -0.52 -8.77
N LEU A 3 8.27 -1.55 -8.60
CA LEU A 3 8.42 -2.50 -7.49
C LEU A 3 9.80 -3.18 -7.49
N ALA A 4 10.38 -3.40 -8.68
CA ALA A 4 11.71 -3.97 -8.85
C ALA A 4 12.84 -3.05 -8.33
N ASP A 5 12.57 -1.75 -8.11
CA ASP A 5 13.54 -0.84 -7.47
C ASP A 5 13.61 -1.03 -5.95
N VAL A 6 12.66 -1.76 -5.36
CA VAL A 6 12.46 -1.86 -3.90
C VAL A 6 12.52 -3.29 -3.39
N LEU A 7 12.10 -4.27 -4.21
CA LEU A 7 12.01 -5.67 -3.84
C LEU A 7 13.11 -6.53 -4.47
N PRO A 8 13.62 -7.55 -3.75
CA PRO A 8 14.50 -8.55 -4.36
C PRO A 8 13.77 -9.26 -5.50
N SER A 9 14.47 -9.54 -6.60
CA SER A 9 13.87 -10.07 -7.82
C SER A 9 14.65 -11.28 -8.33
N VAL A 10 13.93 -12.30 -8.81
CA VAL A 10 14.49 -13.42 -9.58
C VAL A 10 13.87 -13.52 -10.96
N PRO A 11 14.60 -14.09 -11.93
CA PRO A 11 14.06 -14.40 -13.25
C PRO A 11 12.83 -15.31 -13.15
N GLU A 12 12.06 -15.33 -14.23
CA GLU A 12 10.98 -16.30 -14.41
C GLU A 12 11.52 -17.73 -14.38
N PHE A 13 10.72 -18.67 -13.89
CA PHE A 13 11.10 -20.09 -13.85
C PHE A 13 10.64 -20.83 -15.09
N ASP A 14 11.37 -21.91 -15.40
CA ASP A 14 10.88 -22.94 -16.30
C ASP A 14 9.84 -23.78 -15.54
N TRP A 15 8.56 -23.36 -15.61
CA TRP A 15 7.45 -24.07 -14.99
C TRP A 15 7.20 -25.42 -15.66
N GLU A 16 7.14 -26.48 -14.85
CA GLU A 16 6.82 -27.83 -15.29
C GLU A 16 5.33 -28.13 -15.06
N PRO A 17 4.57 -28.58 -16.08
CA PRO A 17 3.16 -28.93 -15.91
C PRO A 17 3.00 -30.15 -14.99
N ALA A 18 2.10 -30.04 -14.01
CA ALA A 18 1.77 -31.14 -13.10
C ALA A 18 0.93 -32.24 -13.76
N LYS A 19 0.32 -31.95 -14.93
CA LYS A 19 -0.62 -32.83 -15.65
C LYS A 19 -1.79 -33.28 -14.76
N LEU A 20 -2.34 -32.32 -14.01
CA LEU A 20 -3.41 -32.52 -13.04
C LEU A 20 -4.66 -31.81 -13.57
N GLY A 21 -5.67 -32.59 -13.99
CA GLY A 21 -6.85 -32.08 -14.68
C GLY A 21 -6.74 -32.06 -16.22
N PRO A 22 -7.76 -31.52 -16.91
CA PRO A 22 -7.85 -31.55 -18.36
C PRO A 22 -6.84 -30.62 -19.05
N ASP A 23 -6.47 -29.49 -18.42
CA ASP A 23 -5.37 -28.65 -18.85
C ASP A 23 -4.08 -29.00 -18.07
N PRO A 24 -2.98 -29.37 -18.75
CA PRO A 24 -1.76 -29.80 -18.07
C PRO A 24 -1.07 -28.70 -17.26
N TYR A 25 -1.37 -27.44 -17.54
CA TYR A 25 -0.83 -26.25 -16.87
C TYR A 25 -1.78 -25.66 -15.83
N ALA A 26 -2.95 -26.28 -15.55
CA ALA A 26 -3.82 -25.84 -14.45
C ALA A 26 -3.07 -25.83 -13.10
N VAL A 27 -2.13 -26.77 -12.95
CA VAL A 27 -1.17 -26.81 -11.85
C VAL A 27 0.24 -26.97 -12.43
N MET A 28 1.19 -26.22 -11.92
CA MET A 28 2.60 -26.27 -12.35
C MET A 28 3.54 -26.30 -11.15
N PHE A 29 4.74 -26.83 -11.37
CA PHE A 29 5.80 -26.88 -10.37
C PHE A 29 7.04 -26.15 -10.86
N ALA A 30 7.76 -25.53 -9.94
CA ALA A 30 9.10 -25.00 -10.17
C ALA A 30 9.97 -25.24 -8.93
N THR A 31 11.27 -24.99 -9.07
CA THR A 31 12.21 -25.01 -7.94
C THR A 31 12.96 -23.69 -7.87
N VAL A 32 13.09 -23.13 -6.68
CA VAL A 32 13.86 -21.91 -6.40
C VAL A 32 14.75 -22.14 -5.18
N SER A 33 15.84 -21.38 -5.05
CA SER A 33 16.65 -21.34 -3.86
C SER A 33 16.46 -19.99 -3.18
N VAL A 34 16.28 -19.99 -1.86
CA VAL A 34 16.22 -18.76 -1.05
C VAL A 34 17.25 -18.92 0.06
N ASN A 35 18.24 -18.03 0.11
CA ASN A 35 19.38 -18.12 1.04
C ASN A 35 20.06 -19.51 1.04
N GLY A 36 20.15 -20.16 -0.14
CA GLY A 36 20.71 -21.50 -0.29
C GLY A 36 19.79 -22.67 0.10
N ILE A 37 18.55 -22.39 0.52
CA ILE A 37 17.53 -23.42 0.81
C ILE A 37 16.69 -23.65 -0.44
N ALA A 38 16.61 -24.89 -0.91
CA ALA A 38 15.78 -25.25 -2.05
C ALA A 38 14.29 -25.31 -1.66
N PHE A 39 13.45 -24.65 -2.45
CA PHE A 39 12.00 -24.62 -2.36
C PHE A 39 11.39 -25.30 -3.56
N ARG A 40 10.35 -26.11 -3.32
CA ARG A 40 9.42 -26.49 -4.38
C ARG A 40 8.28 -25.49 -4.39
N LEU A 41 8.05 -24.89 -5.55
CA LEU A 41 6.91 -24.03 -5.80
C LEU A 41 5.79 -24.81 -6.47
N VAL A 42 4.56 -24.47 -6.11
CA VAL A 42 3.32 -24.97 -6.69
C VAL A 42 2.51 -23.76 -7.14
N ALA A 43 2.29 -23.64 -8.44
CA ALA A 43 1.43 -22.62 -9.03
C ALA A 43 0.10 -23.27 -9.41
N THR A 44 -1.00 -22.76 -8.86
CA THR A 44 -2.36 -23.20 -9.18
C THR A 44 -3.09 -22.08 -9.91
N ARG A 45 -3.63 -22.36 -11.11
CA ARG A 45 -4.30 -21.37 -11.94
C ARG A 45 -5.62 -20.97 -11.30
N ILE A 46 -5.84 -19.67 -11.15
CA ILE A 46 -7.00 -19.14 -10.45
C ILE A 46 -7.83 -18.22 -11.35
N TYR A 47 -9.15 -18.21 -11.17
CA TYR A 47 -10.02 -17.30 -11.91
C TYR A 47 -9.97 -15.92 -11.28
N VAL A 48 -9.35 -14.96 -11.98
CA VAL A 48 -9.24 -13.56 -11.54
C VAL A 48 -9.43 -12.64 -12.76
N PRO A 49 -10.69 -12.33 -13.15
CA PRO A 49 -11.03 -11.72 -14.44
C PRO A 49 -10.37 -10.36 -14.66
N ARG A 50 -10.11 -9.59 -13.60
CA ARG A 50 -9.36 -8.32 -13.65
C ARG A 50 -7.98 -8.40 -14.31
N TYR A 51 -7.39 -9.59 -14.39
CA TYR A 51 -6.09 -9.84 -15.02
C TYR A 51 -6.21 -10.47 -16.42
N PHE A 52 -7.43 -10.59 -16.95
CA PHE A 52 -7.65 -11.03 -18.32
C PHE A 52 -7.57 -9.87 -19.30
N GLU A 53 -7.10 -10.18 -20.50
CA GLU A 53 -7.16 -9.27 -21.63
C GLU A 53 -8.51 -9.44 -22.32
N PHE A 54 -9.40 -8.46 -22.08
CA PHE A 54 -10.70 -8.37 -22.74
C PHE A 54 -10.64 -7.49 -23.99
N ASP A 55 -11.60 -7.73 -24.89
CA ASP A 55 -11.76 -6.90 -26.09
C ASP A 55 -12.15 -5.46 -25.71
N SER A 56 -11.70 -4.49 -26.50
CA SER A 56 -11.92 -3.05 -26.24
C SER A 56 -13.40 -2.62 -26.22
N GLU A 57 -14.31 -3.50 -26.60
CA GLU A 57 -15.76 -3.28 -26.60
C GLU A 57 -16.37 -3.43 -25.20
N ILE A 58 -15.65 -4.05 -24.26
CA ILE A 58 -16.08 -4.13 -22.86
C ILE A 58 -15.81 -2.79 -22.18
N SER A 59 -16.88 -2.03 -21.88
CA SER A 59 -16.81 -0.77 -21.14
C SER A 59 -16.94 -0.95 -19.61
N SER A 60 -17.41 -2.12 -19.18
CA SER A 60 -17.66 -2.46 -17.78
C SER A 60 -16.37 -2.87 -17.07
N ASP A 61 -16.33 -2.68 -15.74
CA ASP A 61 -15.17 -3.11 -14.94
C ASP A 61 -15.10 -4.66 -14.90
N PRO A 62 -13.97 -5.27 -15.30
CA PRO A 62 -13.75 -6.71 -15.19
C PRO A 62 -14.03 -7.32 -13.80
N ASP A 63 -13.88 -6.53 -12.74
CA ASP A 63 -14.15 -6.95 -11.36
C ASP A 63 -15.61 -7.41 -11.17
N LEU A 64 -16.54 -6.92 -12.00
CA LEU A 64 -17.95 -7.33 -11.97
C LEU A 64 -18.15 -8.81 -12.32
N ALA A 65 -17.20 -9.41 -13.05
CA ALA A 65 -17.24 -10.83 -13.38
C ALA A 65 -16.62 -11.73 -12.28
N GLU A 66 -16.39 -11.22 -11.07
CA GLU A 66 -15.96 -12.01 -9.92
C GLU A 66 -17.16 -12.65 -9.19
N PRO A 67 -17.17 -13.98 -8.98
CA PRO A 67 -18.26 -14.61 -8.26
C PRO A 67 -18.15 -14.34 -6.76
N LEU A 68 -19.27 -14.44 -6.04
CA LEU A 68 -19.26 -14.42 -4.58
C LEU A 68 -18.58 -15.68 -4.01
N GLY A 69 -17.76 -15.51 -2.98
CA GLY A 69 -17.17 -16.59 -2.20
C GLY A 69 -15.70 -16.86 -2.51
N LYS A 70 -15.29 -18.13 -2.44
CA LYS A 70 -13.88 -18.54 -2.51
C LYS A 70 -13.30 -18.49 -3.92
N LEU A 71 -12.00 -18.23 -4.02
CA LEU A 71 -11.25 -18.28 -5.28
C LEU A 71 -11.43 -19.62 -5.99
N ARG A 72 -11.73 -19.56 -7.29
CA ARG A 72 -11.95 -20.73 -8.14
C ARG A 72 -10.65 -21.14 -8.84
N ILE A 73 -10.38 -22.44 -8.89
CA ILE A 73 -9.30 -23.02 -9.70
C ILE A 73 -9.81 -23.17 -11.14
N MET A 74 -9.03 -22.72 -12.10
CA MET A 74 -9.30 -22.90 -13.54
C MET A 74 -8.68 -24.21 -14.01
N TRP A 75 -9.46 -25.28 -14.01
CA TRP A 75 -9.00 -26.62 -14.38
C TRP A 75 -8.93 -26.87 -15.88
N SER A 76 -9.83 -26.24 -16.64
CA SER A 76 -9.92 -26.32 -18.10
C SER A 76 -9.24 -25.14 -18.80
N ASP A 77 -9.42 -25.08 -20.12
CA ASP A 77 -8.87 -24.08 -21.02
C ASP A 77 -9.17 -22.64 -20.53
N PRO A 78 -8.16 -21.78 -20.30
CA PRO A 78 -8.36 -20.41 -19.86
C PRO A 78 -9.26 -19.59 -20.75
N SER A 79 -9.28 -19.87 -22.06
CA SER A 79 -10.12 -19.11 -22.99
C SER A 79 -11.59 -19.31 -22.67
N ALA A 80 -12.02 -20.50 -22.26
CA ALA A 80 -13.42 -20.76 -21.92
C ALA A 80 -13.90 -19.94 -20.70
N TRP A 81 -13.03 -19.76 -19.71
CA TRP A 81 -13.31 -18.94 -18.53
C TRP A 81 -13.33 -17.44 -18.87
N ARG A 82 -12.39 -17.00 -19.72
CA ARG A 82 -12.38 -15.63 -20.24
C ARG A 82 -13.63 -15.33 -21.07
N ASP A 83 -14.02 -16.26 -21.95
CA ASP A 83 -15.18 -16.12 -22.82
C ASP A 83 -16.49 -16.09 -22.01
N ALA A 84 -16.58 -16.87 -20.92
CA ALA A 84 -17.68 -16.80 -19.96
C ALA A 84 -17.76 -15.42 -19.28
N ALA A 85 -16.63 -14.90 -18.79
CA ALA A 85 -16.57 -13.57 -18.19
C ALA A 85 -16.94 -12.47 -19.21
N GLN A 86 -16.42 -12.58 -20.44
CA GLN A 86 -16.73 -11.64 -21.52
C GLN A 86 -18.22 -11.67 -21.89
N ALA A 87 -18.83 -12.85 -22.01
CA ALA A 87 -20.25 -12.99 -22.27
C ALA A 87 -21.09 -12.31 -21.18
N PHE A 88 -20.71 -12.49 -19.91
CA PHE A 88 -21.36 -11.83 -18.78
C PHE A 88 -21.22 -10.30 -18.85
N LEU A 89 -19.99 -9.80 -19.05
CA LEU A 89 -19.70 -8.35 -19.09
C LEU A 89 -20.31 -7.63 -20.30
N CYS A 90 -20.61 -8.36 -21.38
CA CYS A 90 -21.31 -7.84 -22.56
C CYS A 90 -22.85 -7.88 -22.43
N THR A 91 -23.38 -8.39 -21.32
CA THR A 91 -24.84 -8.44 -21.11
C THR A 91 -25.37 -7.01 -20.91
N PRO A 92 -26.47 -6.60 -21.58
CA PRO A 92 -27.02 -5.26 -21.43
C PRO A 92 -27.39 -4.90 -19.99
N ASP A 93 -27.14 -3.65 -19.59
CA ASP A 93 -27.38 -3.14 -18.22
C ASP A 93 -28.84 -3.28 -17.74
N ASP A 94 -29.80 -3.49 -18.65
CA ASP A 94 -31.21 -3.69 -18.35
C ASP A 94 -31.60 -5.14 -18.02
N ASP A 95 -30.67 -6.10 -18.17
CA ASP A 95 -30.86 -7.50 -17.79
C ASP A 95 -30.30 -7.77 -16.38
N TRP A 96 -31.03 -7.31 -15.37
CA TRP A 96 -30.71 -7.45 -13.95
C TRP A 96 -30.78 -8.89 -13.41
N GLU A 97 -31.16 -9.86 -14.25
CA GLU A 97 -31.19 -11.30 -13.93
C GLU A 97 -30.00 -12.07 -14.50
N ALA A 98 -29.09 -11.41 -15.23
CA ALA A 98 -27.93 -12.07 -15.80
C ALA A 98 -27.03 -12.66 -14.71
N GLU A 99 -26.86 -13.99 -14.73
CA GLU A 99 -25.97 -14.71 -13.82
C GLU A 99 -24.65 -15.06 -14.53
N LEU A 100 -23.53 -14.91 -13.83
CA LEU A 100 -22.23 -15.36 -14.31
C LEU A 100 -22.19 -16.89 -14.34
N VAL A 101 -22.20 -17.46 -15.56
CA VAL A 101 -22.10 -18.91 -15.77
C VAL A 101 -20.66 -19.29 -16.11
N LEU A 102 -19.93 -19.77 -15.11
CA LEU A 102 -18.56 -20.28 -15.28
C LEU A 102 -18.57 -21.73 -15.80
N PRO A 103 -17.49 -22.20 -16.46
CA PRO A 103 -17.36 -23.58 -16.89
C PRO A 103 -17.60 -24.60 -15.76
N GLU A 104 -18.39 -25.64 -16.04
CA GLU A 104 -18.61 -26.74 -15.09
C GLU A 104 -17.41 -27.71 -15.09
N GLU A 105 -16.84 -27.94 -13.91
CA GLU A 105 -15.67 -28.81 -13.73
C GLU A 105 -16.04 -30.06 -12.95
N HIS A 106 -15.76 -31.23 -13.52
CA HIS A 106 -15.92 -32.52 -12.86
C HIS A 106 -14.56 -32.97 -12.31
N LEU A 107 -14.37 -32.84 -11.00
CA LEU A 107 -13.10 -33.17 -10.36
C LEU A 107 -12.92 -34.68 -10.22
N ASP A 108 -11.80 -35.20 -10.71
CA ASP A 108 -11.34 -36.53 -10.34
C ASP A 108 -10.74 -36.53 -8.91
N GLU A 109 -10.33 -37.70 -8.42
CA GLU A 109 -9.77 -37.85 -7.07
C GLU A 109 -8.52 -36.99 -6.83
N ALA A 110 -7.64 -36.87 -7.83
CA ALA A 110 -6.41 -36.09 -7.72
C ALA A 110 -6.70 -34.59 -7.72
N MET A 111 -7.62 -34.14 -8.59
CA MET A 111 -8.12 -32.76 -8.64
C MET A 111 -8.81 -32.38 -7.34
N ALA A 112 -9.65 -33.26 -6.79
CA ALA A 112 -10.33 -33.02 -5.52
C ALA A 112 -9.33 -32.93 -4.35
N LYS A 113 -8.32 -33.81 -4.32
CA LYS A 113 -7.24 -33.76 -3.32
C LYS A 113 -6.46 -32.44 -3.42
N HIS A 114 -6.12 -32.00 -4.63
CA HIS A 114 -5.44 -30.74 -4.85
C HIS A 114 -6.32 -29.53 -4.47
N ALA A 115 -7.59 -29.53 -4.86
CA ALA A 115 -8.53 -28.46 -4.51
C ALA A 115 -8.68 -28.30 -3.00
N SER A 116 -8.78 -29.42 -2.26
CA SER A 116 -8.83 -29.40 -0.80
C SER A 116 -7.53 -28.89 -0.17
N TRP A 117 -6.37 -29.29 -0.70
CA TRP A 117 -5.08 -28.73 -0.28
C TRP A 117 -5.00 -27.23 -0.56
N PHE A 118 -5.39 -26.80 -1.76
CA PHE A 118 -5.36 -25.41 -2.18
C PHE A 118 -6.23 -24.53 -1.28
N GLU A 119 -7.45 -24.99 -0.96
CA GLU A 119 -8.34 -24.33 -0.01
C GLU A 119 -7.73 -24.21 1.39
N GLY A 120 -7.09 -25.29 1.88
CA GLY A 120 -6.35 -25.30 3.14
C GLY A 120 -5.17 -24.31 3.14
N ALA A 121 -4.37 -24.29 2.08
CA ALA A 121 -3.24 -23.38 1.93
C ALA A 121 -3.70 -21.91 1.86
N MET A 122 -4.74 -21.62 1.06
CA MET A 122 -5.31 -20.28 0.92
C MET A 122 -5.90 -19.75 2.24
N SER A 123 -6.44 -20.61 3.10
CA SER A 123 -6.93 -20.19 4.43
C SER A 123 -5.84 -19.59 5.34
N THR A 124 -4.56 -19.86 5.05
CA THR A 124 -3.41 -19.27 5.75
C THR A 124 -3.04 -17.88 5.23
N VAL A 125 -3.55 -17.52 4.05
CA VAL A 125 -3.31 -16.23 3.39
C VAL A 125 -4.47 -15.32 3.79
N ALA A 126 -4.33 -14.67 4.95
CA ALA A 126 -5.35 -13.87 5.64
C ALA A 126 -6.38 -13.21 4.71
N ARG A 127 -7.60 -13.80 4.65
CA ARG A 127 -8.79 -13.32 3.90
C ARG A 127 -8.64 -13.21 2.38
N ALA A 128 -7.50 -13.59 1.83
CA ALA A 128 -7.25 -13.62 0.40
C ALA A 128 -7.81 -14.90 -0.28
N ASP A 129 -8.50 -15.75 0.46
CA ASP A 129 -9.17 -16.95 -0.03
C ASP A 129 -10.49 -16.66 -0.77
N GLN A 130 -10.94 -15.41 -0.76
CA GLN A 130 -12.22 -14.95 -1.32
C GLN A 130 -12.05 -13.76 -2.26
N TYR A 131 -13.01 -13.60 -3.17
CA TYR A 131 -13.13 -12.39 -3.98
C TYR A 131 -13.50 -11.19 -3.09
N THR A 132 -12.78 -10.08 -3.23
CA THR A 132 -12.92 -8.91 -2.37
C THR A 132 -12.65 -7.60 -3.11
N ASP A 133 -13.44 -6.59 -2.77
CA ASP A 133 -13.26 -5.21 -3.20
C ASP A 133 -12.15 -4.50 -2.42
N ASP A 134 -11.72 -5.07 -1.28
CA ASP A 134 -10.65 -4.49 -0.47
C ASP A 134 -9.29 -4.69 -1.16
N PRO A 135 -8.63 -3.62 -1.62
CA PRO A 135 -7.36 -3.73 -2.33
C PRO A 135 -6.22 -4.25 -1.45
N GLU A 136 -6.29 -4.13 -0.11
CA GLU A 136 -5.25 -4.63 0.80
C GLU A 136 -5.41 -6.13 1.07
N GLU A 137 -6.63 -6.63 1.18
CA GLU A 137 -6.90 -8.06 1.39
C GLU A 137 -6.79 -8.88 0.10
N ARG A 138 -6.87 -8.22 -1.06
CA ARG A 138 -6.84 -8.86 -2.38
C ARG A 138 -5.50 -9.54 -2.67
N LEU A 139 -5.58 -10.76 -3.21
CA LEU A 139 -4.45 -11.50 -3.75
C LEU A 139 -3.90 -10.84 -5.02
N VAL A 140 -2.58 -10.73 -5.12
CA VAL A 140 -1.88 -10.34 -6.35
C VAL A 140 -1.33 -11.62 -6.99
N PRO A 141 -1.88 -12.06 -8.14
CA PRO A 141 -1.46 -13.29 -8.77
C PRO A 141 -0.09 -13.14 -9.42
N TYR A 142 0.60 -14.27 -9.53
CA TYR A 142 1.71 -14.42 -10.46
C TYR A 142 1.14 -14.57 -11.88
N LEU A 143 1.48 -13.67 -12.80
CA LEU A 143 1.04 -13.79 -14.19
C LEU A 143 2.15 -14.36 -15.07
N CYS A 144 1.78 -15.33 -15.89
CA CYS A 144 2.62 -15.80 -16.99
C CYS A 144 1.76 -16.01 -18.25
N SER A 145 2.39 -16.47 -19.34
CA SER A 145 1.71 -16.75 -20.61
C SER A 145 0.53 -17.74 -20.50
N GLN A 146 0.47 -18.53 -19.41
CA GLN A 146 -0.57 -19.53 -19.17
C GLN A 146 -1.71 -19.02 -18.26
N GLY A 147 -1.70 -17.73 -17.87
CA GLY A 147 -2.72 -17.10 -17.05
C GLY A 147 -2.27 -16.68 -15.65
N PRO A 148 -3.22 -16.31 -14.77
CA PRO A 148 -2.97 -15.95 -13.38
C PRO A 148 -2.88 -17.16 -12.46
N TYR A 149 -1.87 -17.17 -11.59
CA TYR A 149 -1.60 -18.26 -10.63
C TYR A 149 -1.45 -17.74 -9.20
N ALA A 150 -1.98 -18.50 -8.25
CA ALA A 150 -1.56 -18.43 -6.85
C ALA A 150 -0.34 -19.35 -6.66
N VAL A 151 0.75 -18.79 -6.13
CA VAL A 151 2.02 -19.51 -5.94
C VAL A 151 2.27 -19.76 -4.47
N PHE A 152 2.35 -21.03 -4.10
CA PHE A 152 2.83 -21.48 -2.79
C PHE A 152 4.20 -22.15 -2.94
N GLY A 153 4.99 -22.16 -1.88
CA GLY A 153 6.27 -22.85 -1.86
C GLY A 153 6.68 -23.32 -0.49
N PHE A 154 7.40 -24.44 -0.46
CA PHE A 154 7.86 -25.06 0.78
C PHE A 154 9.27 -25.64 0.60
N PRO A 155 10.07 -25.70 1.68
CA PRO A 155 11.44 -26.16 1.62
C PRO A 155 11.50 -27.66 1.35
N MET A 156 12.47 -28.08 0.53
CA MET A 156 12.71 -29.48 0.17
C MET A 156 13.84 -30.11 0.98
N ALA A 157 13.70 -31.43 1.21
CA ALA A 157 14.60 -32.20 2.05
C ALA A 157 15.99 -32.48 1.47
N SER A 158 16.12 -32.32 0.15
CA SER A 158 17.33 -32.68 -0.56
C SER A 158 18.07 -31.41 -0.96
N GLN A 159 19.33 -31.29 -0.52
CA GLN A 159 20.31 -30.65 -1.38
C GLN A 159 20.27 -31.44 -2.69
N LEU A 160 19.78 -30.82 -3.76
CA LEU A 160 19.79 -31.40 -5.10
C LEU A 160 21.22 -31.83 -5.40
N GLY A 161 21.51 -33.12 -5.22
CA GLY A 161 22.71 -33.77 -5.68
C GLY A 161 22.63 -33.82 -7.20
N GLY A 162 22.91 -32.69 -7.84
CA GLY A 162 22.81 -32.53 -9.29
C GLY A 162 22.76 -31.06 -9.69
N THR A 163 23.85 -30.65 -10.33
CA THR A 163 24.13 -29.55 -11.29
C THR A 163 22.98 -28.84 -12.05
N VAL A 164 21.79 -28.63 -11.47
CA VAL A 164 20.82 -27.68 -12.03
C VAL A 164 21.04 -26.34 -11.33
N PRO A 165 21.43 -25.27 -12.04
CA PRO A 165 21.50 -23.94 -11.45
C PRO A 165 20.08 -23.50 -11.11
N VAL A 166 19.73 -23.62 -9.83
CA VAL A 166 18.47 -23.11 -9.31
C VAL A 166 18.63 -21.60 -9.05
N PRO A 167 17.71 -20.74 -9.52
CA PRO A 167 17.77 -19.32 -9.21
C PRO A 167 17.81 -19.12 -7.69
N ASN A 168 18.78 -18.35 -7.19
CA ASN A 168 18.91 -18.06 -5.75
C ASN A 168 18.49 -16.63 -5.45
N VAL A 169 17.65 -16.46 -4.44
CA VAL A 169 17.28 -15.16 -3.85
C VAL A 169 18.07 -14.99 -2.56
N ASP A 170 18.79 -13.88 -2.43
CA ASP A 170 19.39 -13.49 -1.15
C ASP A 170 18.44 -12.53 -0.43
N CYS A 171 17.79 -13.03 0.64
CA CYS A 171 16.86 -12.30 1.48
C CYS A 171 17.48 -12.01 2.85
N GLN A 172 17.38 -10.77 3.31
CA GLN A 172 17.76 -10.43 4.69
C GLN A 172 16.63 -10.85 5.64
N LEU A 173 16.72 -12.08 6.14
CA LEU A 173 15.79 -12.57 7.16
C LEU A 173 16.15 -11.92 8.50
N SER A 174 15.16 -11.33 9.17
CA SER A 174 15.30 -10.83 10.54
C SER A 174 15.27 -11.99 11.54
N ASP A 175 15.79 -11.77 12.75
CA ASP A 175 15.78 -12.77 13.82
C ASP A 175 14.37 -13.00 14.41
N THR A 176 13.33 -12.33 13.91
CA THR A 176 11.95 -12.37 14.40
C THR A 176 10.96 -12.82 13.32
N HIS A 177 9.75 -13.23 13.70
CA HIS A 177 8.67 -13.55 12.75
C HIS A 177 8.39 -12.37 11.81
N ASP A 178 8.54 -12.56 10.51
CA ASP A 178 8.49 -11.44 9.57
C ASP A 178 8.14 -11.93 8.14
N ARG A 179 7.72 -10.99 7.29
CA ARG A 179 7.16 -11.19 5.95
C ARG A 179 7.91 -10.32 4.96
N GLN A 180 8.39 -10.91 3.87
CA GLN A 180 9.15 -10.19 2.85
C GLN A 180 8.61 -10.48 1.45
N PRO A 181 8.03 -9.48 0.78
CA PRO A 181 7.72 -9.59 -0.64
C PRO A 181 8.98 -9.68 -1.50
N LEU A 182 8.90 -10.52 -2.54
CA LEU A 182 9.92 -10.65 -3.57
C LEU A 182 9.25 -10.78 -4.94
N LEU A 183 9.99 -10.50 -6.01
CA LEU A 183 9.49 -10.60 -7.37
C LEU A 183 10.02 -11.84 -8.08
N ILE A 184 9.14 -12.56 -8.75
CA ILE A 184 9.43 -13.69 -9.63
C ILE A 184 8.99 -13.32 -11.03
N GLY A 185 9.91 -13.21 -11.99
CA GLY A 185 9.56 -12.76 -13.35
C GLY A 185 8.87 -11.39 -13.37
N GLY A 186 9.13 -10.54 -12.35
CA GLY A 186 8.48 -9.24 -12.18
C GLY A 186 7.16 -9.25 -11.38
N TRP A 187 6.65 -10.42 -10.97
CA TRP A 187 5.40 -10.56 -10.23
C TRP A 187 5.63 -10.88 -8.74
N PRO A 188 4.85 -10.29 -7.84
CA PRO A 188 5.10 -10.42 -6.41
C PRO A 188 4.63 -11.76 -5.84
N VAL A 189 5.47 -12.33 -4.98
CA VAL A 189 5.10 -13.36 -4.00
C VAL A 189 5.61 -12.92 -2.63
N CYS A 190 5.16 -13.56 -1.56
CA CYS A 190 5.60 -13.25 -0.20
C CYS A 190 6.34 -14.44 0.42
N LEU A 191 7.53 -14.17 0.95
CA LEU A 191 8.29 -15.09 1.78
C LEU A 191 7.95 -14.82 3.24
N GLU A 192 7.57 -15.85 3.97
CA GLU A 192 7.28 -15.76 5.40
C GLU A 192 8.19 -16.70 6.19
N TRP A 193 8.70 -16.20 7.32
CA TRP A 193 9.50 -16.99 8.25
C TRP A 193 9.04 -16.85 9.69
N TYR A 194 9.09 -17.96 10.44
CA TYR A 194 8.77 -17.99 11.86
C TYR A 194 9.84 -18.69 12.65
N GLU A 195 10.32 -18.11 13.75
CA GLU A 195 11.18 -18.84 14.68
C GLU A 195 10.42 -20.00 15.36
N VAL A 196 10.99 -21.20 15.37
CA VAL A 196 10.42 -22.41 15.97
C VAL A 196 11.12 -22.65 17.31
N GLY A 197 10.38 -22.53 18.41
CA GLY A 197 10.89 -22.79 19.76
C GLY A 197 11.59 -21.60 20.44
N GLY A 198 11.51 -20.40 19.85
CA GLY A 198 11.78 -19.15 20.55
C GLY A 198 10.77 -18.97 21.70
N LEU A 199 11.21 -18.38 22.81
CA LEU A 199 10.40 -18.02 23.98
C LEU A 199 9.43 -16.85 23.66
N SER A 200 8.67 -16.97 22.58
CA SER A 200 7.57 -16.04 22.28
C SER A 200 6.38 -16.45 23.13
N GLU A 201 6.21 -15.73 24.23
CA GLU A 201 5.14 -15.89 25.21
C GLU A 201 3.76 -15.80 24.53
N GLY A 202 3.01 -16.91 24.57
CA GLY A 202 1.56 -17.05 24.34
C GLY A 202 0.86 -15.99 23.50
N GLY A 203 0.51 -16.32 22.25
CA GLY A 203 -0.36 -15.50 21.41
C GLY A 203 -0.80 -16.23 20.13
N ASP A 204 -1.75 -15.62 19.41
CA ASP A 204 -2.39 -16.09 18.16
C ASP A 204 -1.42 -16.62 17.07
N PHE A 205 -0.13 -16.31 17.18
CA PHE A 205 0.93 -16.82 16.31
C PHE A 205 1.15 -18.33 16.40
N ASP A 206 0.99 -18.97 17.56
CA ASP A 206 1.22 -20.42 17.70
C ASP A 206 0.14 -21.24 16.96
N GLU A 207 -1.12 -20.78 17.02
CA GLU A 207 -2.23 -21.37 16.27
C GLU A 207 -2.03 -21.20 14.77
N TYR A 208 -1.61 -19.99 14.35
CA TYR A 208 -1.29 -19.71 12.95
C TYR A 208 -0.12 -20.56 12.43
N ILE A 209 0.99 -20.66 13.18
CA ILE A 209 2.14 -21.50 12.82
C ILE A 209 1.71 -22.98 12.73
N SER A 210 0.87 -23.45 13.65
CA SER A 210 0.34 -24.82 13.62
C SER A 210 -0.50 -25.05 12.36
N LEU A 211 -1.37 -24.10 12.01
CA LEU A 211 -2.16 -24.14 10.79
C LEU A 211 -1.27 -24.21 9.54
N VAL A 212 -0.27 -23.33 9.42
CA VAL A 212 0.69 -23.33 8.29
C VAL A 212 1.41 -24.67 8.21
N ARG A 213 1.86 -25.23 9.34
CA ARG A 213 2.54 -26.53 9.39
C ARG A 213 1.63 -27.68 8.98
N GLU A 214 0.33 -27.58 9.15
CA GLU A 214 -0.63 -28.63 8.82
C GLU A 214 -1.13 -28.53 7.38
N THR A 215 -1.36 -27.32 6.86
CA THR A 215 -2.11 -27.11 5.61
C THR A 215 -1.26 -26.76 4.40
N VAL A 216 -0.11 -26.09 4.58
CA VAL A 216 0.69 -25.57 3.45
C VAL A 216 1.50 -26.65 2.71
N PRO A 217 2.14 -27.64 3.37
CA PRO A 217 2.94 -28.64 2.66
C PRO A 217 2.12 -29.36 1.59
N TYR A 218 2.63 -29.41 0.35
CA TYR A 218 1.95 -30.14 -0.72
C TYR A 218 1.88 -31.64 -0.38
N PRO A 219 0.75 -32.33 -0.62
CA PRO A 219 0.54 -33.69 -0.12
C PRO A 219 1.58 -34.73 -0.52
N ASP A 220 2.25 -34.51 -1.66
CA ASP A 220 3.23 -35.44 -2.23
C ASP A 220 4.68 -34.95 -2.03
N ALA A 221 4.88 -33.94 -1.19
CA ALA A 221 6.20 -33.42 -0.85
C ALA A 221 6.80 -34.13 0.37
N HIS A 222 8.09 -34.46 0.30
CA HIS A 222 8.86 -34.89 1.46
C HIS A 222 9.12 -33.69 2.37
N ARG A 223 8.38 -33.63 3.49
CA ARG A 223 8.50 -32.60 4.52
C ARG A 223 9.83 -32.74 5.27
N THR A 224 10.56 -31.63 5.48
CA THR A 224 11.87 -31.62 6.15
C THR A 224 11.95 -30.73 7.39
N ASP A 225 10.83 -30.50 8.06
CA ASP A 225 10.81 -29.75 9.32
C ASP A 225 11.67 -30.41 10.43
N GLN A 226 12.19 -31.62 10.21
CA GLN A 226 12.98 -32.34 11.18
C GLN A 226 14.51 -32.22 11.07
N GLN A 227 15.13 -31.74 9.97
CA GLN A 227 16.60 -31.90 9.84
C GLN A 227 17.44 -30.79 9.16
N ILE A 228 16.94 -29.67 8.63
CA ILE A 228 17.82 -28.73 7.89
C ILE A 228 17.61 -27.22 8.22
N LEU A 229 18.62 -26.69 8.93
CA LEU A 229 19.33 -25.40 8.85
C LEU A 229 18.75 -24.03 9.25
N THR A 230 17.48 -23.87 9.59
CA THR A 230 17.02 -22.60 10.19
C THR A 230 16.26 -22.87 11.47
N SER A 231 16.46 -22.06 12.49
CA SER A 231 15.67 -22.04 13.73
C SER A 231 14.21 -21.62 13.48
N GLY A 232 13.68 -21.81 12.26
CA GLY A 232 12.39 -21.32 11.85
C GLY A 232 11.76 -21.99 10.63
N LEU A 233 10.43 -21.91 10.54
CA LEU A 233 9.59 -22.37 9.42
C LEU A 233 9.62 -21.31 8.32
N LEU A 234 10.08 -21.66 7.12
CA LEU A 234 10.17 -20.78 5.95
C LEU A 234 9.22 -21.28 4.86
N PHE A 235 8.34 -20.44 4.32
CA PHE A 235 7.46 -20.82 3.21
C PHE A 235 7.15 -19.62 2.30
N VAL A 236 6.74 -19.92 1.06
CA VAL A 236 6.31 -18.93 0.06
C VAL A 236 4.80 -19.01 -0.07
N ARG A 237 4.15 -17.85 -0.14
CA ARG A 237 2.72 -17.73 -0.41
C ARG A 237 2.44 -16.64 -1.44
N PRO A 238 1.22 -16.56 -1.99
CA PRO A 238 0.82 -15.42 -2.80
C PRO A 238 0.95 -14.12 -2.02
N ALA A 239 1.39 -13.05 -2.69
CA ALA A 239 1.39 -11.71 -2.09
C ALA A 239 -0.04 -11.13 -2.07
N THR A 240 -0.33 -10.29 -1.09
CA THR A 240 -1.54 -9.47 -1.03
C THR A 240 -1.23 -8.00 -1.24
N GLY A 241 -2.26 -7.17 -1.46
CA GLY A 241 -2.08 -5.73 -1.49
C GLY A 241 -1.47 -5.17 -0.20
N PHE A 242 -1.85 -5.72 0.96
CA PHE A 242 -1.27 -5.38 2.25
C PHE A 242 0.25 -5.58 2.27
N ASP A 243 0.74 -6.72 1.78
CA ASP A 243 2.18 -7.00 1.75
C ASP A 243 2.92 -5.95 0.90
N LEU A 244 2.36 -5.58 -0.24
CA LEU A 244 2.95 -4.60 -1.13
C LEU A 244 2.94 -3.20 -0.52
N VAL A 245 1.80 -2.78 0.04
CA VAL A 245 1.65 -1.49 0.73
C VAL A 245 2.64 -1.40 1.88
N HIS A 246 2.78 -2.45 2.68
CA HIS A 246 3.72 -2.52 3.78
C HIS A 246 5.17 -2.46 3.29
N ALA A 247 5.53 -3.23 2.26
CA ALA A 247 6.89 -3.26 1.74
C ALA A 247 7.33 -1.94 1.06
N VAL A 248 6.38 -1.19 0.49
CA VAL A 248 6.65 0.17 -0.02
C VAL A 248 6.44 1.26 1.04
N SER A 249 5.91 0.91 2.22
CA SER A 249 5.71 1.87 3.29
C SER A 249 7.06 2.35 3.81
N ILE A 250 7.13 3.66 4.07
CA ILE A 250 8.32 4.27 4.65
C ILE A 250 8.05 4.36 6.15
N GLU A 251 8.55 3.37 6.90
CA GLU A 251 8.65 3.49 8.34
C GLU A 251 9.77 4.47 8.69
N ILE A 252 9.39 5.64 9.19
CA ILE A 252 10.34 6.64 9.64
C ILE A 252 10.87 6.22 11.00
N LYS A 253 11.98 5.48 11.03
CA LYS A 253 12.69 5.17 12.27
C LYS A 253 13.45 6.41 12.76
N VAL A 254 13.16 6.81 14.00
CA VAL A 254 13.71 7.98 14.68
C VAL A 254 14.65 7.51 15.79
N GLU A 255 15.89 8.00 15.80
CA GLU A 255 16.82 7.72 16.91
C GLU A 255 16.41 8.47 18.19
N SER A 256 16.95 8.07 19.35
CA SER A 256 16.52 8.58 20.66
C SER A 256 16.73 10.08 20.89
N ASN A 257 17.54 10.74 20.05
CA ASN A 257 17.96 12.14 20.16
C ASN A 257 17.52 13.03 18.99
N GLU A 258 16.70 12.50 18.08
CA GLU A 258 16.19 13.25 16.93
C GLU A 258 14.67 13.21 16.86
N GLU A 259 14.10 14.04 16.00
CA GLU A 259 12.71 14.05 15.58
C GLU A 259 12.72 14.06 14.05
N ALA A 260 11.76 13.38 13.43
CA ALA A 260 11.66 13.31 11.98
C ALA A 260 10.34 13.92 11.51
N LEU A 261 10.45 14.93 10.66
CA LEU A 261 9.33 15.74 10.20
C LEU A 261 9.02 15.48 8.74
N THR A 262 7.72 15.40 8.43
CA THR A 262 7.20 15.37 7.06
C THR A 262 6.15 16.44 6.84
N LEU A 263 6.15 17.03 5.65
CA LEU A 263 5.14 18.00 5.21
C LEU A 263 4.23 17.37 4.17
N LYS A 264 2.93 17.60 4.31
CA LYS A 264 1.90 17.07 3.41
C LYS A 264 1.02 18.21 2.92
N SER A 265 0.76 18.25 1.61
CA SER A 265 -0.16 19.20 1.02
C SER A 265 -0.86 18.61 -0.21
N ASP A 266 -2.08 19.06 -0.47
CA ASP A 266 -2.85 18.76 -1.66
C ASP A 266 -2.48 19.64 -2.88
N ASP A 267 -1.77 20.75 -2.67
CA ASP A 267 -1.22 21.62 -3.72
C ASP A 267 0.17 22.14 -3.33
N LEU A 268 1.23 21.47 -3.82
CA LEU A 268 2.62 21.80 -3.50
C LEU A 268 3.01 23.24 -3.92
N PRO A 269 2.67 23.72 -5.13
CA PRO A 269 2.95 25.10 -5.52
C PRO A 269 2.36 26.15 -4.58
N LEU A 270 1.10 25.99 -4.15
CA LEU A 270 0.44 26.94 -3.25
C LEU A 270 0.94 26.84 -1.82
N ALA A 271 1.17 25.64 -1.30
CA ALA A 271 1.80 25.47 0.01
C ALA A 271 3.20 26.12 0.05
N ALA A 272 4.00 26.00 -1.02
CA ALA A 272 5.28 26.69 -1.13
C ALA A 272 5.13 28.23 -1.13
N LYS A 273 4.05 28.77 -1.72
CA LYS A 273 3.73 30.21 -1.66
C LYS A 273 3.36 30.64 -0.24
N ILE A 274 2.61 29.84 0.52
CA ILE A 274 2.31 30.13 1.93
C ILE A 274 3.58 30.19 2.76
N LEU A 275 4.43 29.16 2.68
CA LEU A 275 5.70 29.13 3.41
C LEU A 275 6.58 30.33 3.03
N SER A 276 6.55 30.73 1.76
CA SER A 276 7.21 31.93 1.28
C SER A 276 6.61 33.21 1.89
N ALA A 277 5.29 33.34 1.93
CA ALA A 277 4.60 34.51 2.47
C ALA A 277 4.87 34.65 3.98
N ILE A 278 4.82 33.55 4.74
CA ILE A 278 5.17 33.53 6.16
C ILE A 278 6.63 33.98 6.35
N ALA A 279 7.57 33.41 5.59
CA ALA A 279 8.99 33.73 5.70
C ALA A 279 9.30 35.19 5.35
N SER A 280 8.61 35.73 4.34
CA SER A 280 8.69 37.13 3.93
C SER A 280 7.82 38.07 4.77
N ARG A 281 7.12 37.55 5.79
CA ARG A 281 6.20 38.29 6.67
C ARG A 281 5.09 39.03 5.92
N GLN A 282 4.68 38.51 4.78
CA GLN A 282 3.53 38.94 3.99
C GLN A 282 2.27 38.21 4.49
N ILE A 283 2.06 38.27 5.80
CA ILE A 283 0.90 37.71 6.49
C ILE A 283 0.32 38.76 7.43
N HIS A 284 -0.94 38.59 7.79
CA HIS A 284 -1.70 39.53 8.62
C HIS A 284 -2.08 38.88 9.95
N ILE A 285 -2.32 39.70 10.95
CA ILE A 285 -2.79 39.26 12.27
C ILE A 285 -4.17 39.85 12.56
N ASP A 286 -5.06 39.08 13.18
CA ASP A 286 -6.29 39.62 13.77
C ASP A 286 -6.11 39.76 15.27
N ARG A 287 -5.85 40.99 15.75
CA ARG A 287 -5.64 41.26 17.18
C ARG A 287 -6.90 41.15 18.03
N ARG A 288 -8.09 40.98 17.43
CA ARG A 288 -9.34 40.73 18.17
C ARG A 288 -9.39 39.32 18.73
N HIS A 289 -8.67 38.38 18.11
CA HIS A 289 -8.58 36.99 18.51
C HIS A 289 -7.13 36.57 18.74
N PRO A 290 -6.81 35.95 19.89
CA PRO A 290 -5.43 35.52 20.14
C PRO A 290 -5.00 34.48 19.10
N ARG A 291 -3.77 34.61 18.60
CA ARG A 291 -3.08 33.65 17.74
C ARG A 291 -3.73 33.40 16.36
N ARG A 292 -4.41 34.40 15.81
CA ARG A 292 -5.10 34.27 14.52
C ARG A 292 -4.35 35.01 13.42
N TYR A 293 -3.93 34.26 12.40
CA TYR A 293 -3.06 34.75 11.34
C TYR A 293 -3.65 34.45 9.97
N PHE A 294 -3.43 35.34 9.01
CA PHE A 294 -4.01 35.23 7.68
C PHE A 294 -2.97 35.42 6.58
N CYS A 295 -3.10 34.64 5.52
CA CYS A 295 -2.39 34.83 4.26
C CYS A 295 -3.39 35.03 3.14
N VAL A 296 -3.11 35.98 2.24
CA VAL A 296 -3.91 36.26 1.05
C VAL A 296 -3.08 35.89 -0.16
N LEU A 297 -3.56 34.94 -0.95
CA LEU A 297 -2.88 34.46 -2.15
C LEU A 297 -3.67 34.82 -3.39
N ASP A 298 -3.03 35.44 -4.38
CA ASP A 298 -3.59 35.58 -5.73
C ASP A 298 -3.47 34.24 -6.48
N VAL A 299 -4.63 33.69 -6.85
CA VAL A 299 -4.78 32.42 -7.58
C VAL A 299 -5.47 32.62 -8.92
N THR A 300 -5.50 33.84 -9.46
CA THR A 300 -6.17 34.16 -10.73
C THR A 300 -5.66 33.31 -11.89
N LYS A 301 -4.39 32.88 -11.85
CA LYS A 301 -3.78 31.99 -12.85
C LYS A 301 -4.06 30.49 -12.64
N HIS A 302 -4.77 30.13 -11.56
CA HIS A 302 -5.11 28.76 -11.15
C HIS A 302 -6.60 28.68 -10.78
N PRO A 303 -7.51 28.88 -11.75
CA PRO A 303 -8.94 29.04 -11.51
C PRO A 303 -9.61 27.78 -10.92
N GLU A 304 -8.99 26.61 -11.05
CA GLU A 304 -9.42 25.32 -10.53
C GLU A 304 -9.26 25.19 -9.00
N VAL A 305 -8.48 26.06 -8.38
CA VAL A 305 -8.16 25.91 -6.96
C VAL A 305 -9.29 26.47 -6.10
N SER A 306 -9.89 25.58 -5.31
CA SER A 306 -10.98 25.90 -4.37
C SER A 306 -10.55 25.80 -2.89
N GLY A 307 -9.37 25.26 -2.61
CA GLY A 307 -8.88 25.06 -1.24
C GLY A 307 -7.40 24.70 -1.20
N LEU A 308 -6.87 24.59 0.02
CA LEU A 308 -5.50 24.15 0.28
C LEU A 308 -5.44 23.55 1.68
N ARG A 309 -4.71 22.45 1.81
CA ARG A 309 -4.34 21.84 3.08
C ARG A 309 -2.84 21.75 3.15
N LEU A 310 -2.31 22.17 4.29
CA LEU A 310 -0.91 21.99 4.61
C LEU A 310 -0.83 21.44 6.03
N VAL A 311 -0.18 20.29 6.17
CA VAL A 311 -0.08 19.52 7.42
C VAL A 311 1.38 19.19 7.68
N VAL A 312 1.73 19.13 8.95
CA VAL A 312 3.02 18.63 9.41
C VAL A 312 2.79 17.41 10.30
N ASP A 313 3.58 16.37 10.07
CA ASP A 313 3.64 15.18 10.93
C ASP A 313 5.07 15.04 11.45
N ILE A 314 5.21 14.80 12.75
CA ILE A 314 6.48 14.66 13.44
C ILE A 314 6.49 13.35 14.21
N GLU A 315 7.41 12.47 13.81
CA GLU A 315 7.76 11.27 14.56
C GLU A 315 8.76 11.64 15.67
N LEU A 316 8.44 11.22 16.89
CA LEU A 316 9.22 11.47 18.09
C LEU A 316 10.00 10.21 18.51
N PRO A 317 11.06 10.37 19.32
CA PRO A 317 11.70 9.24 19.98
C PRO A 317 10.70 8.35 20.72
N PHE A 318 10.99 7.04 20.76
CA PHE A 318 10.21 6.04 21.51
C PHE A 318 8.76 5.84 21.01
N GLY A 319 8.50 6.10 19.72
CA GLY A 319 7.19 5.83 19.10
C GLY A 319 6.11 6.87 19.37
N GLY A 320 6.49 8.08 19.78
CA GLY A 320 5.56 9.20 19.90
C GLY A 320 5.27 9.86 18.54
N PHE A 321 4.08 10.45 18.38
CA PHE A 321 3.67 11.11 17.15
C PHE A 321 2.99 12.46 17.44
N VAL A 322 3.31 13.48 16.64
CA VAL A 322 2.65 14.79 16.68
C VAL A 322 2.26 15.21 15.26
N GLY A 323 0.96 15.25 15.00
CA GLY A 323 0.39 15.79 13.76
C GLY A 323 -0.29 17.13 14.00
N SER A 324 -0.13 18.09 13.08
CA SER A 324 -0.79 19.40 13.16
C SER A 324 -1.08 20.01 11.80
N ASN A 325 -2.27 20.56 11.64
CA ASN A 325 -2.60 21.38 10.48
C ASN A 325 -1.86 22.72 10.57
N LEU A 326 -1.14 23.10 9.51
CA LEU A 326 -0.50 24.41 9.36
C LEU A 326 -1.49 25.47 8.87
N THR A 327 -2.49 25.06 8.09
CA THR A 327 -3.62 25.86 7.61
C THR A 327 -4.91 25.37 8.25
N ASP A 328 -5.80 26.27 8.69
CA ASP A 328 -7.05 25.89 9.32
C ASP A 328 -8.22 25.94 8.31
N ARG A 329 -8.72 27.15 8.02
CA ARG A 329 -9.78 27.40 7.03
C ARG A 329 -9.22 28.10 5.80
N VAL A 330 -9.77 27.77 4.64
CA VAL A 330 -9.47 28.42 3.35
C VAL A 330 -10.79 28.91 2.73
N ILE A 331 -10.83 30.18 2.33
CA ILE A 331 -12.00 30.79 1.70
C ILE A 331 -11.59 31.35 0.34
N PRO A 332 -12.09 30.79 -0.77
CA PRO A 332 -11.92 31.40 -2.08
C PRO A 332 -12.81 32.64 -2.20
N VAL A 333 -12.25 33.73 -2.70
CA VAL A 333 -12.96 34.99 -2.95
C VAL A 333 -12.64 35.48 -4.35
N GLU A 334 -13.65 35.93 -5.07
CA GLU A 334 -13.47 36.56 -6.38
C GLU A 334 -13.97 38.00 -6.30
N LYS A 335 -13.12 38.94 -6.72
CA LYS A 335 -13.44 40.37 -6.75
C LYS A 335 -12.86 41.00 -8.01
N ASP A 336 -13.71 41.68 -8.78
CA ASP A 336 -13.33 42.41 -10.00
C ASP A 336 -12.51 41.56 -11.00
N GLY A 337 -12.83 40.25 -11.10
CA GLY A 337 -12.15 39.29 -11.97
C GLY A 337 -10.81 38.76 -11.45
N VAL A 338 -10.40 39.16 -10.23
CA VAL A 338 -9.23 38.62 -9.53
C VAL A 338 -9.68 37.59 -8.51
N LYS A 339 -9.07 36.41 -8.54
CA LYS A 339 -9.35 35.31 -7.61
C LYS A 339 -8.29 35.25 -6.52
N PHE A 340 -8.75 35.22 -5.27
CA PHE A 340 -7.92 35.13 -4.09
C PHE A 340 -8.28 33.90 -3.26
N LEU A 341 -7.28 33.30 -2.62
CA LEU A 341 -7.48 32.42 -1.48
C LEU A 341 -7.12 33.16 -0.20
N LEU A 342 -8.09 33.31 0.69
CA LEU A 342 -7.87 33.73 2.06
C LEU A 342 -7.59 32.48 2.88
N VAL A 343 -6.45 32.42 3.55
CA VAL A 343 -6.00 31.25 4.30
C VAL A 343 -5.75 31.63 5.74
N GLU A 344 -6.42 30.96 6.66
CA GLU A 344 -6.16 31.05 8.09
C GLU A 344 -4.98 30.13 8.45
N LEU A 345 -3.97 30.69 9.11
CA LEU A 345 -2.73 30.02 9.47
C LEU A 345 -2.69 29.76 10.97
N ARG A 346 -2.20 28.57 11.36
CA ARG A 346 -1.96 28.24 12.76
C ARG A 346 -0.56 28.68 13.19
N THR A 347 -0.39 28.91 14.50
CA THR A 347 0.91 29.27 15.11
C THR A 347 2.03 28.31 14.73
N CYS A 348 1.74 27.02 14.63
CA CYS A 348 2.72 25.99 14.23
C CYS A 348 3.33 26.28 12.85
N ALA A 349 2.59 26.84 11.89
CA ALA A 349 3.13 27.20 10.57
C ALA A 349 4.20 28.30 10.68
N LEU A 350 3.92 29.31 11.51
CA LEU A 350 4.83 30.43 11.76
C LEU A 350 6.07 29.98 12.53
N ALA A 351 5.86 29.15 13.57
CA ALA A 351 6.92 28.57 14.37
C ALA A 351 7.84 27.67 13.52
N LEU A 352 7.27 26.86 12.63
CA LEU A 352 8.01 25.96 11.77
C LEU A 352 8.94 26.71 10.81
N VAL A 353 8.43 27.77 10.15
CA VAL A 353 9.25 28.63 9.29
C VAL A 353 10.37 29.33 10.06
N LYS A 354 10.13 29.71 11.32
CA LYS A 354 11.17 30.28 12.19
C LYS A 354 12.24 29.25 12.57
N LEU A 355 11.83 28.03 12.89
CA LEU A 355 12.74 26.99 13.42
C LEU A 355 13.61 26.34 12.33
N LEU A 356 13.02 26.02 11.17
CA LEU A 356 13.70 25.27 10.11
C LEU A 356 14.09 26.11 8.89
N GLY A 357 13.46 27.28 8.74
CA GLY A 357 13.70 28.18 7.62
C GLY A 357 12.95 27.79 6.34
N LYS A 358 12.65 28.80 5.52
CA LYS A 358 11.91 28.66 4.26
C LYS A 358 12.48 27.61 3.32
N LYS A 359 13.80 27.64 3.09
CA LYS A 359 14.45 26.80 2.09
C LYS A 359 14.24 25.31 2.40
N THR A 360 14.57 24.90 3.62
CA THR A 360 14.41 23.52 4.10
C THR A 360 12.98 23.03 3.93
N LEU A 361 11.98 23.84 4.30
CA LEU A 361 10.58 23.45 4.23
C LEU A 361 10.08 23.34 2.78
N ILE A 362 10.48 24.25 1.90
CA ILE A 362 10.10 24.17 0.48
C ILE A 362 10.77 22.98 -0.19
N ASP A 363 12.05 22.73 0.09
CA ASP A 363 12.77 21.57 -0.45
C ASP A 363 12.12 20.26 0.04
N ALA A 364 11.78 20.19 1.33
CA ALA A 364 11.07 19.04 1.90
C ALA A 364 9.70 18.80 1.26
N LEU A 365 8.91 19.86 1.07
CA LEU A 365 7.60 19.80 0.45
C LEU A 365 7.68 19.40 -1.03
N THR A 366 8.62 19.99 -1.79
CA THR A 366 8.73 19.80 -3.24
C THR A 366 9.30 18.43 -3.61
N HIS A 367 10.20 17.91 -2.78
CA HIS A 367 10.90 16.65 -3.06
C HIS A 367 10.45 15.49 -2.17
N GLY A 368 9.49 15.71 -1.27
CA GLY A 368 8.99 14.70 -0.34
C GLY A 368 10.07 14.20 0.63
N LEU A 369 10.89 15.11 1.15
CA LEU A 369 12.00 14.78 2.05
C LEU A 369 11.54 14.69 3.50
N ILE A 370 12.17 13.78 4.25
CA ILE A 370 12.05 13.70 5.70
C ILE A 370 13.09 14.65 6.30
N VAL A 371 12.65 15.65 7.07
CA VAL A 371 13.55 16.58 7.76
C VAL A 371 13.87 16.00 9.13
N ARG A 372 15.12 15.58 9.33
CA ARG A 372 15.61 15.13 10.64
C ARG A 372 16.20 16.31 11.42
N CYS A 373 15.78 16.48 12.66
CA CYS A 373 16.24 17.54 13.54
C CYS A 373 16.47 17.04 14.96
N ALA A 374 17.25 17.77 15.76
CA ALA A 374 17.43 17.45 17.18
C ALA A 374 16.09 17.52 17.93
N SER A 375 15.92 16.66 18.94
CA SER A 375 14.69 16.64 19.75
C SER A 375 14.38 18.00 20.39
N GLY A 376 13.08 18.32 20.45
CA GLY A 376 12.55 19.59 20.97
C GLY A 376 11.88 20.48 19.91
N LEU A 377 11.87 20.09 18.63
CA LEU A 377 11.17 20.83 17.58
C LEU A 377 9.66 20.84 17.85
N ALA A 378 9.07 19.69 18.14
CA ALA A 378 7.64 19.56 18.40
C ALA A 378 7.16 20.48 19.54
N LYS A 379 7.94 20.59 20.62
CA LYS A 379 7.65 21.51 21.75
C LYS A 379 7.70 22.99 21.34
N GLY A 380 8.48 23.31 20.31
CA GLY A 380 8.63 24.67 19.79
C GLY A 380 7.49 25.12 18.88
N LEU A 381 6.62 24.22 18.41
CA LEU A 381 5.57 24.55 17.44
C LEU A 381 4.46 25.43 18.02
N ASP A 382 4.20 25.35 19.33
CA ASP A 382 3.19 26.19 20.00
C ASP A 382 3.72 27.57 20.41
N VAL A 383 5.01 27.85 20.13
CA VAL A 383 5.68 29.09 20.54
C VAL A 383 5.63 30.11 19.41
N GLU A 384 4.93 31.22 19.65
CA GLU A 384 4.82 32.31 18.70
C GLU A 384 6.19 32.96 18.39
N PRO A 385 6.52 33.17 17.11
CA PRO A 385 7.75 33.88 16.76
C PRO A 385 7.74 35.34 17.26
N PRO A 386 8.84 35.87 17.81
CA PRO A 386 8.88 37.25 18.33
C PRO A 386 8.55 38.34 17.30
N TRP A 387 8.67 38.03 16.00
CA TRP A 387 8.38 38.99 14.94
C TRP A 387 6.87 39.18 14.66
N ILE A 388 5.97 38.42 15.30
CA ILE A 388 4.52 38.58 15.13
C ILE A 388 4.03 39.98 15.53
N GLU A 389 4.70 40.62 16.49
CA GLU A 389 4.33 41.95 17.00
C GLU A 389 4.43 43.02 15.89
N LYS A 390 5.25 42.76 14.87
CA LYS A 390 5.51 43.68 13.75
C LYS A 390 4.59 43.43 12.55
N LEU A 391 3.67 42.48 12.64
CA LEU A 391 2.71 42.20 11.58
C LEU A 391 1.64 43.30 11.50
N VAL A 392 1.17 43.50 10.27
CA VAL A 392 0.08 44.43 9.97
C VAL A 392 -1.25 43.75 10.32
N ASP A 393 -2.20 44.52 10.83
CA ASP A 393 -3.55 44.02 11.06
C ASP A 393 -4.20 43.55 9.76
N VAL A 394 -5.01 42.50 9.85
CA VAL A 394 -5.87 42.08 8.76
C VAL A 394 -7.03 43.06 8.59
N GLU A 395 -7.51 43.20 7.36
CA GLU A 395 -8.72 43.99 7.10
C GLU A 395 -9.92 43.34 7.84
N PRO A 396 -10.76 44.11 8.57
CA PRO A 396 -11.89 43.56 9.31
C PRO A 396 -12.84 42.72 8.46
N SER A 397 -13.05 43.14 7.21
CA SER A 397 -13.88 42.43 6.22
C SER A 397 -13.40 41.01 5.94
N VAL A 398 -12.07 40.78 5.94
CA VAL A 398 -11.47 39.45 5.75
C VAL A 398 -11.72 38.59 6.98
N ALA A 399 -11.43 39.09 8.18
CA ALA A 399 -11.57 38.29 9.39
C ALA A 399 -13.04 37.95 9.71
N GLU A 400 -13.97 38.86 9.42
CA GLU A 400 -15.42 38.62 9.55
C GLU A 400 -15.91 37.44 8.67
N LEU A 401 -15.30 37.19 7.51
CA LEU A 401 -15.64 36.01 6.68
C LEU A 401 -15.35 34.69 7.39
N PHE A 402 -14.31 34.65 8.22
CA PHE A 402 -13.93 33.45 8.98
C PHE A 402 -14.75 33.29 10.26
N ASP A 403 -15.38 34.36 10.76
CA ASP A 403 -16.28 34.33 11.93
C ASP A 403 -17.68 33.80 11.58
N GLN A 404 -18.05 33.82 10.29
CA GLN A 404 -19.31 33.26 9.82
C GLN A 404 -19.33 31.73 10.00
N ARG A 405 -20.38 31.22 10.65
CA ARG A 405 -20.63 29.79 10.78
C ARG A 405 -20.74 29.15 9.40
N VAL A 406 -19.99 28.08 9.19
CA VAL A 406 -20.11 27.23 7.99
C VAL A 406 -21.43 26.49 8.08
N ASP A 407 -22.31 26.67 7.09
CA ASP A 407 -23.47 25.78 6.92
C ASP A 407 -22.95 24.40 6.48
N PHE A 408 -22.88 23.46 7.41
CA PHE A 408 -22.54 22.07 7.13
C PHE A 408 -23.74 21.38 6.47
N SER A 409 -23.91 21.59 5.17
CA SER A 409 -24.80 20.80 4.32
C SER A 409 -24.07 19.69 3.55
N GLY A 410 -22.76 19.50 3.81
CA GLY A 410 -21.92 18.48 3.16
C GLY A 410 -21.96 17.11 3.86
N SER A 411 -21.92 16.04 3.06
CA SER A 411 -22.00 14.65 3.49
C SER A 411 -20.73 14.17 4.20
N LEU A 412 -20.85 13.18 5.10
CA LEU A 412 -19.72 12.45 5.70
C LEU A 412 -18.73 11.88 4.65
N PHE A 413 -19.18 11.65 3.42
CA PHE A 413 -18.33 11.24 2.30
C PHE A 413 -17.27 12.28 1.91
N ASP A 414 -17.56 13.58 2.05
CA ASP A 414 -16.58 14.64 1.78
C ASP A 414 -15.47 14.65 2.83
N LEU A 415 -15.73 14.16 4.04
CA LEU A 415 -14.74 14.00 5.11
C LEU A 415 -13.72 12.88 4.83
N PHE A 416 -14.12 11.81 4.14
CA PHE A 416 -13.25 10.67 3.81
C PHE A 416 -12.44 10.86 2.53
N ARG A 417 -12.97 11.59 1.53
CA ARG A 417 -12.24 11.92 0.28
C ARG A 417 -10.96 12.75 0.49
N ASN A 418 -10.80 13.22 1.72
CA ASN A 418 -9.82 14.17 2.22
C ASN A 418 -8.61 13.54 2.92
N VAL A 419 -8.58 12.21 3.04
CA VAL A 419 -7.38 11.46 3.44
C VAL A 419 -6.65 11.06 2.17
N ARG A 420 -5.52 11.71 1.86
CA ARG A 420 -4.66 11.33 0.73
C ARG A 420 -3.18 11.21 1.13
N VAL A 421 -2.58 10.17 0.57
CA VAL A 421 -1.22 9.68 0.81
C VAL A 421 -0.21 10.51 0.01
N VAL A 422 0.79 11.08 0.69
CA VAL A 422 1.96 11.71 0.06
C VAL A 422 3.02 10.64 -0.16
N LYS A 423 3.56 10.54 -1.38
CA LYS A 423 4.67 9.63 -1.71
C LYS A 423 5.98 10.25 -1.24
N PHE A 424 6.56 9.71 -0.17
CA PHE A 424 7.89 10.11 0.31
C PHE A 424 8.99 9.45 -0.53
N LYS A 425 10.11 10.15 -0.72
CA LYS A 425 11.28 9.60 -1.41
C LYS A 425 12.33 9.22 -0.38
N ARG A 426 12.88 8.01 -0.49
CA ARG A 426 13.91 7.46 0.40
C ARG A 426 15.16 8.34 0.42
N ASP A 427 15.70 8.55 1.62
CA ASP A 427 17.00 9.15 1.82
C ASP A 427 18.07 8.06 1.60
N ASN A 428 18.80 8.15 0.49
CA ASN A 428 19.93 7.28 0.23
C ASN A 428 21.14 7.88 0.95
N LYS A 429 21.47 7.33 2.13
CA LYS A 429 22.81 7.49 2.69
C LYS A 429 23.81 6.69 1.86
#